data_AF-A0A925BA43-F1
#
_entry.id   AF-A0A925BA43-F1
#
_cell.length_a   1.000
_cell.length_b   1.000
_cell.length_c   1.000
_cell.angle_alpha   90.00
_cell.angle_beta   90.00
_cell.angle_gamma   90.00
#
_symmetry.space_group_name_H-M   'P 1'
#
loop_
_entity.id
_entity.type
_entity.pdbx_description
1 polymer ?
#
loop_
_entity_poly.entity_id
_entity_poly.type
_entity_poly.pdbx_seq_one_letter_code
_entity_poly.pdbx_strand_id
1 'polypeptide(L)'
;MTAWLMKSEPDECSIDDALAAPRRITPWTGVRNYQARNYMRDAMRVGDGVLFYHSSCPEPGVAGIAEVASAPYPDPSQFDRKSPYYDPKSDPAAPRWSCVDVKALKKIRLVSLAELHAHAALKKMWTLRPGNRLSITPVTPAEWKFICGKLL
;
A
#
# COMPACT_ATOMS: atom_id res chain seq x y z
N MET A 1 -15.61 7.56 2.72
CA MET A 1 -14.73 6.37 2.74
C MET A 1 -13.30 6.87 2.76
N THR A 2 -12.51 6.40 3.72
CA THR A 2 -11.07 6.66 3.76
C THR A 2 -10.38 5.65 2.85
N ALA A 3 -9.34 6.09 2.14
CA ALA A 3 -8.62 5.24 1.21
C ALA A 3 -7.13 5.56 1.18
N TRP A 4 -6.37 4.58 0.73
CA TRP A 4 -4.92 4.57 0.71
C TRP A 4 -4.42 4.07 -0.64
N LEU A 5 -3.25 4.52 -1.04
CA LEU A 5 -2.46 3.89 -2.09
C LEU A 5 -1.26 3.26 -1.42
N MET A 6 -1.08 1.96 -1.64
CA MET A 6 -0.01 1.17 -1.04
C MET A 6 0.80 0.52 -2.16
N LYS A 7 2.11 0.82 -2.19
CA LYS A 7 3.04 0.36 -3.22
C LYS A 7 3.66 -0.97 -2.81
N SER A 8 3.72 -1.90 -3.75
CA SER A 8 4.43 -3.16 -3.65
C SER A 8 5.12 -3.44 -4.99
N GLU A 9 6.32 -4.01 -4.94
CA GLU A 9 7.02 -4.45 -6.15
C GLU A 9 6.42 -5.80 -6.56
N PRO A 10 6.00 -5.97 -7.83
CA PRO A 10 5.30 -7.18 -8.25
C PRO A 10 6.17 -8.45 -8.15
N ASP A 11 7.49 -8.31 -8.17
CA ASP A 11 8.44 -9.42 -7.96
C ASP A 11 8.52 -9.86 -6.48
N GLU A 12 8.12 -8.99 -5.53
CA GLU A 12 8.02 -9.33 -4.11
C GLU A 12 6.60 -9.81 -3.74
N CYS A 13 5.57 -9.06 -4.15
CA CYS A 13 4.18 -9.41 -3.95
C CYS A 13 3.29 -8.69 -4.97
N SER A 14 2.93 -9.39 -6.05
CA SER A 14 1.95 -8.88 -7.00
C SER A 14 0.52 -8.93 -6.45
N ILE A 15 -0.43 -8.33 -7.18
CA ILE A 15 -1.84 -8.44 -6.82
C ILE A 15 -2.33 -9.89 -6.99
N ASP A 16 -1.76 -10.65 -7.92
CA ASP A 16 -2.10 -12.05 -8.13
C ASP A 16 -1.62 -12.90 -6.95
N ASP A 17 -0.43 -12.64 -6.42
CA ASP A 17 0.10 -13.30 -5.22
C ASP A 17 -0.80 -12.99 -4.01
N ALA A 18 -1.18 -11.73 -3.82
CA ALA A 18 -2.07 -11.32 -2.74
C ALA A 18 -3.47 -11.96 -2.86
N LEU A 19 -3.98 -12.17 -4.08
CA LEU A 19 -5.23 -12.88 -4.33
C LEU A 19 -5.12 -14.39 -4.13
N ALA A 20 -3.94 -14.98 -4.36
CA ALA A 20 -3.66 -16.39 -4.14
C ALA A 20 -3.35 -16.72 -2.67
N ALA A 21 -2.95 -15.73 -1.88
CA ALA A 21 -2.65 -15.89 -0.46
C ALA A 21 -3.84 -16.48 0.33
N PRO A 22 -3.61 -17.19 1.44
CA PRO A 22 -4.68 -17.70 2.30
C PRO A 22 -5.65 -16.58 2.71
N ARG A 23 -6.95 -16.80 2.45
CA ARG A 23 -8.02 -15.81 2.66
C ARG A 23 -7.83 -14.48 1.89
N ARG A 24 -6.92 -14.45 0.92
CA ARG A 24 -6.47 -13.27 0.16
C ARG A 24 -5.85 -12.18 1.02
N ILE A 25 -5.30 -12.57 2.18
CA ILE A 25 -4.74 -11.64 3.17
C ILE A 25 -3.22 -11.73 3.14
N THR A 26 -2.58 -10.57 3.01
CA THR A 26 -1.11 -10.43 3.05
C THR A 26 -0.71 -9.40 4.10
N PRO A 27 0.25 -9.70 4.99
CA PRO A 27 0.79 -8.71 5.91
C PRO A 27 1.63 -7.67 5.13
N TRP A 28 1.36 -6.38 5.33
CA TRP A 28 2.04 -5.30 4.60
C TRP A 28 3.37 -4.91 5.26
N THR A 29 4.29 -5.87 5.31
CA THR A 29 5.60 -5.74 5.97
C THR A 29 6.59 -4.88 5.18
N GLY A 30 7.74 -4.58 5.79
CA GLY A 30 8.89 -3.98 5.10
C GLY A 30 8.85 -2.46 4.98
N VAL A 31 7.82 -1.79 5.52
CA VAL A 31 7.77 -0.33 5.54
C VAL A 31 8.80 0.22 6.53
N ARG A 32 9.80 0.95 6.01
CA ARG A 32 10.89 1.57 6.79
C ARG A 32 10.93 3.10 6.69
N ASN A 33 9.81 3.71 6.31
CA ASN A 33 9.63 5.16 6.32
C ASN A 33 8.70 5.56 7.48
N TYR A 34 9.14 6.48 8.33
CA TYR A 34 8.39 6.90 9.52
C TYR A 34 7.00 7.46 9.20
N GLN A 35 6.85 8.24 8.14
CA GLN A 35 5.56 8.81 7.75
C GLN A 35 4.61 7.72 7.23
N ALA A 36 5.10 6.83 6.36
CA ALA A 36 4.32 5.69 5.88
C ALA A 36 3.89 4.76 7.03
N ARG A 37 4.78 4.49 7.97
CA ARG A 37 4.47 3.76 9.22
C ARG A 37 3.37 4.47 10.01
N ASN A 38 3.49 5.77 10.23
CA ASN A 38 2.51 6.52 11.00
C ASN A 38 1.12 6.51 10.34
N TYR A 39 1.03 6.50 9.00
CA TYR A 39 -0.25 6.31 8.33
C TYR A 39 -0.91 4.98 8.69
N MET A 40 -0.16 3.87 8.67
CA MET A 40 -0.69 2.57 9.09
C MET A 40 -1.06 2.54 10.57
N ARG A 41 -0.16 3.03 11.43
CA ARG A 41 -0.30 2.94 12.89
C ARG A 41 -1.41 3.84 13.44
N ASP A 42 -1.49 5.08 12.95
CA ASP A 42 -2.28 6.12 13.60
C ASP A 42 -3.61 6.36 12.85
N ALA A 43 -3.60 6.23 11.52
CA ALA A 43 -4.69 6.69 10.67
C ALA A 43 -5.51 5.57 10.00
N MET A 44 -4.89 4.47 9.57
CA MET A 44 -5.61 3.36 8.94
C MET A 44 -6.60 2.70 9.89
N ARG A 45 -7.76 2.29 9.36
CA ARG A 45 -8.77 1.48 10.06
C ARG A 45 -9.18 0.30 9.21
N VAL A 46 -9.61 -0.79 9.85
CA VAL A 46 -10.15 -1.97 9.16
C VAL A 46 -11.31 -1.55 8.26
N GLY A 47 -11.30 -2.02 7.01
CA GLY A 47 -12.27 -1.67 5.97
C GLY A 47 -11.91 -0.42 5.16
N ASP A 48 -10.82 0.29 5.48
CA ASP A 48 -10.33 1.36 4.60
C ASP A 48 -9.92 0.80 3.24
N GLY A 49 -10.26 1.52 2.17
CA GLY A 49 -9.94 1.10 0.81
C GLY A 49 -8.46 1.21 0.50
N VAL A 50 -7.93 0.28 -0.30
CA VAL A 50 -6.54 0.27 -0.74
C VAL A 50 -6.47 0.14 -2.26
N LEU A 51 -5.83 1.12 -2.91
CA LEU A 51 -5.33 1.00 -4.27
C LEU A 51 -3.99 0.26 -4.21
N PHE A 52 -3.98 -1.01 -4.66
CA PHE A 52 -2.78 -1.83 -4.71
C PHE A 52 -1.96 -1.40 -5.93
N TYR A 53 -0.82 -0.77 -5.66
CA TYR A 53 0.02 -0.14 -6.68
C TYR A 53 1.28 -0.97 -6.93
N HIS A 54 1.52 -1.36 -8.18
CA HIS A 54 2.78 -1.97 -8.61
C HIS A 54 3.83 -0.88 -8.84
N SER A 55 4.92 -0.93 -8.08
CA SER A 55 6.07 -0.03 -8.19
C SER A 55 7.34 -0.75 -8.63
N SER A 56 8.36 0.03 -9.00
CA SER A 56 9.70 -0.47 -9.35
C SER A 56 9.70 -1.54 -10.46
N CYS A 57 8.72 -1.51 -11.36
CA CYS A 57 8.55 -2.47 -12.45
C CYS A 57 8.39 -1.76 -13.80
N PRO A 58 8.45 -2.49 -14.93
CA PRO A 58 8.29 -1.91 -16.27
C PRO A 58 6.95 -1.20 -16.50
N GLU A 59 5.88 -1.69 -15.87
CA GLU A 59 4.51 -1.17 -16.03
C GLU A 59 3.94 -0.72 -14.67
N PRO A 60 4.38 0.42 -14.12
CA PRO A 60 3.93 0.87 -12.81
C PRO A 60 2.51 1.45 -12.86
N GLY A 61 1.71 1.17 -11.85
CA GLY A 61 0.33 1.64 -11.79
C GLY A 61 -0.51 0.94 -10.74
N VAL A 62 -1.80 1.29 -10.66
CA VAL A 62 -2.76 0.59 -9.80
C VAL A 62 -3.21 -0.69 -10.50
N ALA A 63 -2.89 -1.83 -9.90
CA ALA A 63 -3.14 -3.16 -10.46
C ALA A 63 -4.28 -3.91 -9.73
N GLY A 64 -4.68 -3.44 -8.55
CA GLY A 64 -5.67 -4.11 -7.73
C GLY A 64 -6.43 -3.18 -6.79
N ILE A 65 -7.54 -3.71 -6.30
CA ILE A 65 -8.31 -3.12 -5.19
C ILE A 65 -8.24 -4.08 -4.01
N ALA A 66 -7.96 -3.51 -2.84
CA ALA A 66 -7.84 -4.21 -1.58
C ALA A 66 -8.49 -3.38 -0.45
N GLU A 67 -8.48 -3.92 0.76
CA GLU A 67 -8.90 -3.24 1.98
C GLU A 67 -7.97 -3.55 3.15
N VAL A 68 -7.88 -2.63 4.12
CA VAL A 68 -7.19 -2.89 5.38
C VAL A 68 -7.97 -3.95 6.17
N ALA A 69 -7.29 -5.01 6.59
CA ALA A 69 -7.90 -6.21 7.16
C ALA A 69 -7.56 -6.44 8.65
N SER A 70 -6.66 -5.64 9.22
CA SER A 70 -6.33 -5.70 10.65
C SER A 70 -6.10 -4.31 11.26
N ALA A 71 -6.14 -4.24 12.59
CA ALA A 71 -5.49 -3.16 13.32
C ALA A 71 -3.96 -3.22 13.09
N PRO A 72 -3.22 -2.10 13.25
CA PRO A 72 -1.77 -2.12 13.14
C PRO A 72 -1.14 -2.95 14.25
N TYR A 73 -0.08 -3.68 13.91
CA TYR A 73 0.70 -4.51 14.83
C TYR A 73 2.20 -4.42 14.49
N PRO A 74 3.10 -4.86 15.39
CA PRO A 74 4.54 -4.86 15.12
C PRO A 74 4.89 -5.65 13.86
N ASP A 75 5.64 -5.03 12.94
CA ASP A 75 6.09 -5.71 11.72
C ASP A 75 7.07 -6.84 12.08
N PRO A 76 6.73 -8.13 11.89
CA PRO A 76 7.59 -9.23 12.31
C PRO A 76 8.92 -9.26 11.55
N SER A 77 8.96 -8.72 10.33
CA SER A 77 10.16 -8.69 9.48
C SER A 77 11.29 -7.83 10.05
N GLN A 78 10.99 -6.96 11.03
CA GLN A 78 11.99 -6.12 11.69
C GLN A 78 12.87 -6.91 12.67
N PHE A 79 12.42 -8.07 13.14
CA PHE A 79 13.13 -8.90 14.13
C PHE A 79 13.86 -10.09 13.51
N ASP A 80 13.49 -10.50 12.30
CA ASP A 80 14.13 -11.61 11.60
C ASP A 80 15.45 -11.17 10.95
N ARG A 81 16.57 -11.72 11.40
CA ARG A 81 17.91 -11.42 10.87
C ARG A 81 18.11 -11.81 9.40
N LYS A 82 17.26 -12.69 8.86
CA LYS A 82 17.30 -13.10 7.45
C LYS A 82 16.45 -12.21 6.54
N SER A 83 15.56 -11.41 7.14
CA SER A 83 14.72 -10.46 6.41
C SER A 83 15.57 -9.32 5.85
N PRO A 84 15.33 -8.88 4.60
CA PRO A 84 15.96 -7.67 4.06
C PRO A 84 15.56 -6.41 4.84
N TYR A 85 14.49 -6.49 5.64
CA TYR A 85 13.97 -5.39 6.44
C TYR A 85 14.31 -5.52 7.93
N TYR A 86 15.24 -6.39 8.31
CA TYR A 86 15.76 -6.50 9.68
C TYR A 86 16.22 -5.13 10.20
N ASP A 87 15.80 -4.76 11.41
CA ASP A 87 16.30 -3.57 12.10
C ASP A 87 16.95 -3.98 13.42
N PRO A 88 18.30 -4.05 13.51
CA PRO A 88 19.00 -4.45 14.74
C PRO A 88 18.76 -3.49 15.91
N LYS A 89 18.21 -2.31 15.65
CA LYS A 89 17.91 -1.31 16.67
C LYS A 89 16.45 -1.35 17.13
N SER A 90 15.60 -2.19 16.53
CA SER A 90 14.22 -2.37 16.97
C SER A 90 14.14 -3.31 18.16
N ASP A 91 13.61 -2.79 19.28
CA ASP A 91 13.43 -3.54 20.51
C ASP A 91 12.07 -4.29 20.45
N PRO A 92 12.02 -5.61 20.69
CA PRO A 92 10.75 -6.34 20.80
C PRO A 92 9.78 -5.76 21.84
N ALA A 93 10.28 -5.13 22.91
CA ALA A 93 9.45 -4.47 23.92
C ALA A 93 8.93 -3.10 23.47
N ALA A 94 9.59 -2.46 22.50
CA ALA A 94 9.20 -1.18 21.92
C ALA A 94 9.44 -1.17 20.39
N PRO A 95 8.64 -1.93 19.62
CA PRO A 95 8.88 -2.12 18.19
C PRO A 95 8.83 -0.81 17.40
N ARG A 96 9.84 -0.57 16.57
CA ARG A 96 9.93 0.66 15.76
C ARG A 96 8.96 0.67 14.59
N TRP A 97 8.72 -0.49 13.99
CA TRP A 97 7.99 -0.65 12.76
C TRP A 97 6.66 -1.36 13.01
N SER A 98 5.65 -0.93 12.27
CA SER A 98 4.31 -1.50 12.33
C SER A 98 3.85 -1.80 10.92
N CYS A 99 3.02 -2.82 10.77
CA CYS A 99 2.29 -3.12 9.55
C CYS A 99 0.81 -3.35 9.86
N VAL A 100 0.02 -3.47 8.81
CA VAL A 100 -1.36 -3.95 8.84
C VAL A 100 -1.47 -5.13 7.89
N ASP A 101 -2.48 -5.97 8.07
CA ASP A 101 -2.89 -6.91 7.06
C ASP A 101 -3.72 -6.20 5.99
N VAL A 102 -3.52 -6.58 4.73
CA VAL A 102 -4.30 -6.10 3.58
C VAL A 102 -4.95 -7.28 2.90
N LYS A 103 -6.26 -7.18 2.66
CA LYS A 103 -7.04 -8.19 1.95
C LYS A 103 -7.25 -7.77 0.51
N ALA A 104 -6.70 -8.53 -0.42
CA ALA A 104 -6.95 -8.33 -1.85
C ALA A 104 -8.40 -8.68 -2.20
N LEU A 105 -9.10 -7.74 -2.85
CA LEU A 105 -10.50 -7.90 -3.22
C LEU A 105 -10.62 -8.33 -4.69
N LYS A 106 -9.95 -7.61 -5.59
CA LYS A 106 -9.95 -7.92 -7.02
C LYS A 106 -8.72 -7.37 -7.73
N LYS A 107 -8.29 -8.10 -8.76
CA LYS A 107 -7.40 -7.58 -9.81
C LYS A 107 -8.23 -6.72 -10.77
N ILE A 108 -7.60 -5.70 -11.33
CA ILE A 108 -8.19 -4.81 -12.32
C ILE A 108 -7.27 -4.74 -13.54
N ARG A 109 -7.74 -4.12 -14.63
CA ARG A 109 -6.80 -3.64 -15.65
C ARG A 109 -5.81 -2.69 -14.98
N LEU A 110 -4.57 -2.66 -15.46
CA LEU A 110 -3.60 -1.70 -14.96
C LEU A 110 -4.09 -0.28 -15.27
N VAL A 111 -4.25 0.53 -14.24
CA VAL A 111 -4.37 1.99 -14.36
C VAL A 111 -2.96 2.54 -14.22
N SER A 112 -2.30 2.76 -15.36
CA SER A 112 -0.87 3.07 -15.40
C SER A 112 -0.56 4.41 -14.74
N LEU A 113 0.70 4.60 -14.31
CA LEU A 113 1.17 5.89 -13.82
C LEU A 113 0.93 7.02 -14.84
N ALA A 114 1.14 6.74 -16.13
CA ALA A 114 0.89 7.70 -17.20
C ALA A 114 -0.60 8.08 -17.30
N GLU A 115 -1.50 7.09 -17.17
CA GLU A 115 -2.95 7.33 -17.15
C GLU A 115 -3.35 8.18 -15.93
N LEU A 116 -2.81 7.87 -14.74
CA LEU A 116 -3.06 8.67 -13.54
C LEU A 116 -2.65 10.15 -13.75
N HIS A 117 -1.50 10.40 -14.40
CA HIS A 117 -1.04 11.76 -14.71
C HIS A 117 -1.89 12.48 -15.76
N ALA A 118 -2.54 11.74 -16.67
CA ALA A 118 -3.35 12.32 -17.75
C ALA A 118 -4.64 12.98 -17.23
N HIS A 119 -5.13 12.60 -16.06
CA HIS A 119 -6.41 13.08 -15.54
C HIS A 119 -6.28 14.27 -14.59
N ALA A 120 -6.90 15.39 -14.97
CA ALA A 120 -6.91 16.62 -14.17
C ALA A 120 -7.45 16.42 -12.74
N ALA A 121 -8.40 15.49 -12.56
CA ALA A 121 -8.99 15.13 -11.27
C ALA A 121 -7.96 14.55 -10.28
N LEU A 122 -6.85 13.99 -10.77
CA LEU A 122 -5.82 13.35 -9.96
C LEU A 122 -4.56 14.20 -9.79
N LYS A 123 -4.50 15.42 -10.36
CA LYS A 123 -3.32 16.30 -10.32
C LYS A 123 -2.77 16.58 -8.92
N LYS A 124 -3.63 16.54 -7.89
CA LYS A 124 -3.26 16.80 -6.49
C LYS A 124 -2.96 15.54 -5.68
N MET A 125 -3.13 14.37 -6.30
CA MET A 125 -2.93 13.07 -5.67
C MET A 125 -1.51 12.96 -5.14
N TRP A 126 -1.40 12.58 -3.88
CA TRP A 126 -0.14 12.62 -3.16
C TRP A 126 0.94 11.78 -3.86
N THR A 127 0.56 10.62 -4.39
CA THR A 127 1.49 9.71 -5.09
C THR A 127 2.17 10.35 -6.30
N LEU A 128 1.49 11.29 -6.98
CA LEU A 128 1.93 11.93 -8.23
C LEU A 128 2.77 13.21 -8.00
N ARG A 129 2.94 13.65 -6.74
CA ARG A 129 3.67 14.88 -6.45
C ARG A 129 5.17 14.69 -6.74
N PRO A 130 5.83 15.67 -7.40
CA PRO A 130 7.26 15.64 -7.61
C PRO A 130 8.02 15.41 -6.29
N GLY A 131 9.03 14.53 -6.33
CA GLY A 131 9.85 14.21 -5.16
C GLY A 131 9.19 13.30 -4.12
N ASN A 132 7.92 12.90 -4.28
CA ASN A 132 7.31 11.95 -3.36
C ASN A 132 8.07 10.60 -3.39
N ARG A 133 8.43 10.11 -2.20
CA ARG A 133 9.10 8.82 -1.98
C ARG A 133 8.34 7.92 -1.00
N LEU A 134 7.12 8.30 -0.63
CA LEU A 134 6.29 7.49 0.25
C LEU A 134 5.73 6.28 -0.50
N SER A 135 5.82 5.11 0.14
CA SER A 135 5.21 3.85 -0.30
C SER A 135 3.74 3.74 0.08
N ILE A 136 3.30 4.52 1.07
CA ILE A 136 1.91 4.62 1.52
C ILE A 136 1.52 6.08 1.51
N THR A 137 0.44 6.40 0.81
CA THR A 137 -0.08 7.76 0.72
C THR A 137 -1.60 7.78 0.89
N PRO A 138 -2.17 8.83 1.50
CA PRO A 138 -3.62 8.99 1.56
C PRO A 138 -4.20 9.20 0.16
N VAL A 139 -5.41 8.69 -0.05
CA VAL A 139 -6.23 8.91 -1.24
C VAL A 139 -7.51 9.60 -0.78
N THR A 140 -7.78 10.76 -1.34
CA THR A 140 -8.98 11.52 -0.99
C THR A 140 -10.24 10.79 -1.47
N PRO A 141 -11.40 11.00 -0.84
CA PRO A 141 -12.66 10.41 -1.32
C PRO A 141 -12.98 10.74 -2.79
N ALA A 142 -12.59 11.94 -3.25
CA ALA A 142 -12.77 12.36 -4.64
C ALA A 142 -11.86 11.57 -5.61
N GLU A 143 -10.59 11.40 -5.27
CA GLU A 143 -9.63 10.59 -6.06
C GLU A 143 -10.07 9.12 -6.10
N TRP A 144 -10.47 8.55 -4.96
CA TRP A 144 -10.99 7.18 -4.89
C TRP A 144 -12.22 7.00 -5.78
N LYS A 145 -13.22 7.89 -5.65
CA LYS A 145 -14.44 7.84 -6.47
C LYS A 145 -14.11 7.96 -7.96
N PHE A 146 -13.16 8.81 -8.32
CA PHE A 146 -12.75 8.99 -9.72
C PHE A 146 -12.10 7.72 -10.26
N ILE A 147 -11.10 7.18 -9.56
CA ILE A 147 -10.41 5.96 -9.99
C ILE A 147 -11.42 4.80 -10.08
N CYS A 148 -12.12 4.51 -8.99
CA CYS A 148 -13.03 3.37 -8.90
C CYS A 148 -14.31 3.46 -9.74
N GLY A 149 -14.73 4.67 -10.14
CA GLY A 149 -15.97 4.88 -10.88
C GLY A 149 -15.79 5.31 -12.34
N LYS A 150 -14.59 5.74 -12.75
CA LYS A 150 -14.31 6.20 -14.12
C LYS A 150 -13.17 5.47 -14.79
N LEU A 151 -12.21 4.95 -14.03
CA LEU A 151 -11.05 4.25 -14.59
C LEU A 151 -11.17 2.73 -14.46
N LEU A 152 -11.95 2.22 -13.49
CA LEU A 152 -12.24 0.78 -13.34
C LEU A 152 -13.54 0.40 -14.04
#